data_AF-A0A965K9Y7-F1
#
_entry.id   AF-A0A965K9Y7-F1
#
_cell.length_a   1.000
_cell.length_b   1.000
_cell.length_c   1.000
_cell.angle_alpha   90.00
_cell.angle_beta   90.00
_cell.angle_gamma   90.00
#
_symmetry.space_group_name_H-M   'P 1'
#
loop_
_entity.id
_entity.type
_entity.pdbx_description
1 polymer ?
#
loop_
_entity_poly.entity_id
_entity_poly.type
_entity_poly.pdbx_seq_one_letter_code
_entity_poly.pdbx_strand_id
1 'polypeptide(L)'
;MTKPSLFDAVRCFFNPTAWRLLPKLIRRRPQLQFLPLYLAQRREFIAKGGTIAQLKPILFDYVAQAGVASGDYFHQDLLVARLIHEANPERHVDIGSRIDGFVAHVAAFRQIEIIDVRPLKEIGHKNI
;
A
#
# COMPACT_ATOMS: atom_id res chain seq x y z
N MET A 1 55.62 -9.69 1.39
CA MET A 1 54.42 -8.87 1.09
C MET A 1 53.74 -8.50 2.40
N THR A 2 53.91 -7.26 2.84
CA THR A 2 53.37 -6.71 4.09
C THR A 2 51.89 -6.33 3.91
N LYS A 3 51.04 -6.69 4.88
CA LYS A 3 49.61 -6.33 4.87
C LYS A 3 49.45 -4.81 4.96
N PRO A 4 48.55 -4.19 4.19
CA PRO A 4 48.32 -2.75 4.25
C PRO A 4 47.71 -2.37 5.60
N SER A 5 48.05 -1.17 6.07
CA SER A 5 47.64 -0.67 7.38
C SER A 5 46.25 -0.04 7.31
N LEU A 6 45.58 0.10 8.46
CA LEU A 6 44.22 0.68 8.57
C LEU A 6 44.12 2.11 8.00
N PHE A 7 45.25 2.82 7.85
CA PHE A 7 45.31 4.14 7.23
C PHE A 7 45.15 4.13 5.71
N ASP A 8 45.45 3.01 5.04
CA ASP A 8 45.29 2.89 3.58
C ASP A 8 43.81 2.71 3.17
N ALA A 9 42.97 2.24 4.08
CA ALA A 9 41.53 2.06 3.86
C ALA A 9 40.75 3.38 3.76
N VAL A 10 41.27 4.48 4.31
CA VAL A 10 40.54 5.76 4.39
C VAL A 10 40.72 6.61 3.11
N ARG A 11 41.76 6.35 2.30
CA ARG A 11 41.95 7.05 1.00
C ARG A 11 40.98 6.65 -0.11
N CYS A 12 40.17 5.60 0.09
CA CYS A 12 39.19 5.17 -0.91
C CYS A 12 37.95 6.09 -1.03
N PHE A 13 37.79 7.11 -0.18
CA PHE A 13 36.62 8.01 -0.26
C PHE A 13 36.65 9.03 -1.41
N PHE A 14 37.76 9.17 -2.15
CA PHE A 14 37.91 10.17 -3.21
C PHE A 14 38.38 9.59 -4.56
N ASN A 15 38.04 8.33 -4.88
CA ASN A 15 38.26 7.79 -6.23
C ASN A 15 36.94 7.29 -6.86
N PRO A 16 36.41 7.99 -7.88
CA PRO A 16 35.19 7.63 -8.59
C PRO A 16 35.41 6.47 -9.59
N THR A 17 36.18 5.46 -9.22
CA THR A 17 36.21 4.16 -9.93
C THR A 17 36.05 2.98 -8.98
N ALA A 18 36.20 3.18 -7.66
CA ALA A 18 36.00 2.15 -6.64
C ALA A 18 34.54 1.71 -6.47
N TRP A 19 33.57 2.48 -6.99
CA TRP A 19 32.14 2.12 -6.95
C TRP A 19 31.75 0.99 -7.91
N ARG A 20 32.64 0.58 -8.83
CA ARG A 20 32.39 -0.54 -9.76
C ARG A 20 32.65 -1.92 -9.16
N LEU A 21 33.19 -2.00 -7.94
CA LEU A 21 33.52 -3.26 -7.27
C LEU A 21 32.95 -3.34 -5.86
N LEU A 22 31.81 -2.69 -5.59
CA LEU A 22 30.96 -3.05 -4.45
C LEU A 22 30.09 -4.24 -4.88
N PRO A 23 30.44 -5.48 -4.47
CA PRO A 23 29.71 -6.66 -4.87
C PRO A 23 28.27 -6.54 -4.40
N LYS A 24 27.35 -6.93 -5.29
CA LYS A 24 26.01 -7.55 -5.18
C LYS A 24 25.47 -8.05 -3.81
N LEU A 25 25.89 -7.48 -2.68
CA LEU A 25 25.54 -7.80 -1.29
C LEU A 25 24.50 -6.84 -0.71
N ILE A 26 24.25 -5.73 -1.39
CA ILE A 26 23.09 -4.87 -1.17
C ILE A 26 22.11 -5.09 -2.33
N ARG A 27 21.82 -6.36 -2.66
CA ARG A 27 20.52 -6.68 -3.26
C ARG A 27 19.51 -6.56 -2.12
N ARG A 28 19.19 -5.29 -1.82
CA ARG A 28 18.41 -4.84 -0.66
C ARG A 28 17.22 -5.77 -0.48
N ARG A 29 17.03 -6.30 0.73
CA ARG A 29 15.81 -7.03 1.05
C ARG A 29 14.62 -6.09 0.74
N PRO A 30 13.83 -6.35 -0.31
CA PRO A 30 12.74 -5.43 -0.71
C PRO A 30 11.71 -5.29 0.42
N GLN A 31 11.69 -6.27 1.33
CA GLN A 31 10.89 -6.33 2.56
C GLN A 31 11.04 -5.18 3.53
N LEU A 32 12.14 -4.44 3.48
CA LEU A 32 12.39 -3.34 4.41
C LEU A 32 12.44 -1.97 3.71
N GLN A 33 12.13 -1.91 2.41
CA GLN A 33 12.26 -0.68 1.64
C GLN A 33 11.37 0.46 2.17
N PHE A 34 10.22 0.13 2.75
CA PHE A 34 9.26 1.10 3.31
C PHE A 34 9.35 1.26 4.83
N LEU A 35 10.30 0.60 5.50
CA LEU A 35 10.49 0.75 6.94
C LEU A 35 10.77 2.22 7.34
N PRO A 36 11.60 3.01 6.62
CA PRO A 36 11.81 4.42 6.97
C PRO A 36 10.52 5.26 6.92
N LEU A 37 9.67 5.03 5.92
CA LEU A 37 8.38 5.72 5.76
C LEU A 37 7.41 5.35 6.90
N TYR A 38 7.28 4.05 7.19
CA TYR A 38 6.48 3.56 8.31
C TYR A 38 6.90 4.21 9.64
N LEU A 39 8.20 4.32 9.90
CA LEU A 39 8.72 4.96 11.12
C LEU A 39 8.42 6.45 11.18
N ALA A 40 8.48 7.17 10.05
CA ALA A 40 8.12 8.59 9.99
C ALA A 40 6.63 8.80 10.29
N GLN A 41 5.75 8.02 9.65
CA GLN A 41 4.31 8.08 9.88
C GLN A 41 3.92 7.65 11.30
N ARG A 42 4.61 6.64 11.85
CA ARG A 42 4.46 6.24 13.24
C ARG A 42 4.75 7.40 14.20
N ARG A 43 5.82 8.16 13.96
CA ARG A 43 6.16 9.33 14.77
C ARG A 43 5.09 10.41 14.66
N GLU A 44 4.60 10.68 13.45
CA GLU A 44 3.51 11.64 13.22
C GLU A 44 2.22 11.24 13.94
N PHE A 45 1.83 9.96 13.86
CA PHE A 45 0.64 9.44 14.54
C PHE A 45 0.72 9.63 16.06
N ILE A 46 1.88 9.30 16.66
CA ILE A 46 2.11 9.51 18.10
C ILE A 46 2.08 11.00 18.45
N ALA A 47 2.69 11.87 17.62
CA ALA A 47 2.67 13.32 17.83
C ALA A 47 1.26 13.92 17.79
N LYS A 48 0.34 13.30 17.03
CA LYS A 48 -1.09 13.65 16.98
C LYS A 48 -1.92 13.06 18.13
N GLY A 49 -1.28 12.42 19.12
CA GLY A 49 -1.93 11.81 20.28
C GLY A 49 -2.36 10.36 20.09
N GLY A 50 -1.96 9.72 18.99
CA GLY A 50 -2.25 8.31 18.73
C GLY A 50 -1.46 7.36 19.63
N THR A 51 -2.12 6.28 20.07
CA THR A 51 -1.49 5.21 20.86
C THR A 51 -1.36 3.92 20.05
N ILE A 52 -0.22 3.24 20.13
CA ILE A 52 0.02 1.99 19.42
C ILE A 52 0.05 0.84 20.42
N ALA A 53 -1.04 0.06 20.46
CA ALA A 53 -1.15 -1.07 21.37
C ALA A 53 -0.26 -2.26 20.96
N GLN A 54 -0.07 -2.48 19.66
CA GLN A 54 0.75 -3.57 19.12
C GLN A 54 1.55 -3.12 17.90
N LEU A 55 2.82 -3.52 17.83
CA LEU A 55 3.67 -3.26 16.67
C LEU A 55 3.46 -4.33 15.59
N LYS A 56 2.65 -4.02 14.58
CA LYS A 56 2.45 -4.84 13.37
C LYS A 56 2.71 -4.00 12.10
N PRO A 57 3.98 -3.84 11.69
CA PRO A 57 4.31 -3.04 10.52
C PRO A 57 3.92 -3.78 9.22
N ILE A 58 3.03 -3.18 8.44
CA ILE A 58 2.68 -3.64 7.09
C ILE A 58 3.47 -2.79 6.11
N LEU A 59 4.66 -3.27 5.74
CA LEU A 59 5.60 -2.47 4.97
C LEU A 59 5.33 -2.49 3.48
N PHE A 60 4.61 -3.49 2.95
CA PHE A 60 4.49 -3.66 1.50
C PHE A 60 3.24 -3.09 0.87
N ASP A 61 2.25 -2.73 1.69
CA ASP A 61 0.93 -2.31 1.19
C ASP A 61 1.02 -1.00 0.39
N TYR A 62 2.03 -0.15 0.68
CA TYR A 62 2.29 1.08 -0.07
C TYR A 62 2.49 0.89 -1.58
N VAL A 63 2.91 -0.30 -2.01
CA VAL A 63 3.11 -0.64 -3.44
C VAL A 63 2.37 -1.91 -3.84
N ALA A 64 1.50 -2.42 -2.96
CA ALA A 64 0.63 -3.51 -3.34
C ALA A 64 -0.26 -3.02 -4.49
N GLN A 65 -0.33 -3.80 -5.56
CA GLN A 65 -1.17 -3.47 -6.70
C GLN A 65 -2.64 -3.50 -6.23
N ALA A 66 -3.32 -2.38 -6.38
CA ALA A 66 -4.77 -2.32 -6.18
C ALA A 66 -5.47 -3.18 -7.25
N GLY A 67 -6.56 -3.86 -6.86
CA GLY A 67 -7.42 -4.57 -7.81
C GLY A 67 -6.89 -5.89 -8.36
N VAL A 68 -5.90 -6.52 -7.72
CA VAL A 68 -5.63 -7.93 -8.04
C VAL A 68 -6.83 -8.75 -7.60
N ALA A 69 -7.48 -9.46 -8.53
CA ALA A 69 -8.59 -10.39 -8.27
C ALA A 69 -8.15 -11.66 -7.52
N SER A 70 -7.16 -11.52 -6.65
CA SER A 70 -6.64 -12.55 -5.76
C SER A 70 -6.24 -11.87 -4.45
N GLY A 71 -6.97 -12.17 -3.39
CA GLY A 71 -6.77 -11.62 -2.05
C GLY A 71 -8.06 -11.62 -1.24
N ASP A 72 -7.93 -11.56 0.08
CA ASP A 72 -9.06 -11.67 1.00
C ASP A 72 -10.14 -10.60 0.74
N TYR A 73 -9.73 -9.38 0.39
CA TYR A 73 -10.65 -8.29 0.05
C TYR A 73 -11.49 -8.56 -1.20
N PHE A 74 -10.94 -9.23 -2.22
CA PHE A 74 -11.70 -9.54 -3.43
C PHE A 74 -12.84 -10.51 -3.13
N HIS A 75 -12.57 -11.55 -2.34
CA HIS A 75 -13.60 -12.51 -1.92
C HIS A 75 -14.62 -11.87 -0.97
N GLN A 76 -14.18 -10.94 -0.11
CA GLN A 76 -15.08 -10.18 0.74
C GLN A 76 -16.02 -9.29 -0.07
N ASP A 77 -15.49 -8.55 -1.06
CA ASP A 77 -16.27 -7.68 -1.95
C ASP A 77 -17.37 -8.51 -2.66
N LEU A 78 -17.01 -9.67 -3.20
CA LEU A 78 -17.95 -10.58 -3.85
C LEU A 78 -19.01 -11.14 -2.90
N LEU A 79 -18.60 -11.56 -1.70
CA LEU A 79 -19.51 -12.10 -0.69
C LEU A 79 -20.55 -11.05 -0.31
N VAL A 80 -20.12 -9.83 0.02
CA VAL A 80 -21.01 -8.75 0.44
C VAL A 80 -21.90 -8.29 -0.72
N ALA A 81 -21.37 -8.19 -1.94
CA ALA A 81 -22.17 -7.88 -3.12
C ALA A 81 -23.29 -8.91 -3.34
N ARG A 82 -23.01 -10.22 -3.19
CA ARG A 82 -24.04 -11.26 -3.24
C ARG A 82 -25.12 -11.06 -2.18
N LEU A 83 -24.73 -10.76 -0.94
CA LEU A 83 -25.68 -10.52 0.15
C LEU A 83 -26.57 -9.30 -0.12
N ILE A 84 -26.04 -8.23 -0.70
CA ILE A 84 -26.81 -7.05 -1.10
C ILE A 84 -27.78 -7.38 -2.25
N HIS A 85 -27.36 -8.21 -3.20
CA HIS A 85 -28.22 -8.67 -4.27
C HIS A 85 -29.43 -9.45 -3.71
N GLU A 86 -29.19 -10.38 -2.78
CA GLU A 86 -30.23 -11.19 -2.14
C GLU A 86 -31.18 -10.36 -1.27
N ALA A 87 -30.65 -9.39 -0.51
CA ALA A 87 -31.46 -8.53 0.35
C ALA A 87 -32.29 -7.50 -0.44
N ASN A 88 -31.86 -7.16 -1.66
CA ASN A 88 -32.50 -6.23 -2.57
C ASN A 88 -32.97 -4.88 -1.94
N PRO A 89 -32.11 -4.12 -1.24
CA PRO A 89 -32.53 -2.91 -0.53
C PRO A 89 -32.97 -1.78 -1.48
N GLU A 90 -34.05 -1.06 -1.17
CA GLU A 90 -34.55 0.04 -2.02
C GLU A 90 -33.46 1.07 -2.37
N ARG A 91 -32.59 1.39 -1.41
CA ARG A 91 -31.47 2.33 -1.57
C ARG A 91 -30.19 1.78 -0.94
N HIS A 92 -29.07 1.94 -1.63
CA HIS A 92 -27.75 1.54 -1.14
C HIS A 92 -26.75 2.69 -1.28
N VAL A 93 -26.14 3.08 -0.17
CA VAL A 93 -25.11 4.13 -0.09
C VAL A 93 -23.83 3.49 0.42
N ASP A 94 -22.75 3.64 -0.32
CA ASP A 94 -21.41 3.18 0.02
C ASP A 94 -20.51 4.35 0.42
N ILE A 95 -19.67 4.12 1.42
CA ILE A 95 -18.79 5.15 1.99
C ILE A 95 -17.34 4.65 1.92
N GLY A 96 -16.58 5.22 0.98
CA GLY A 96 -15.13 5.05 0.88
C GLY A 96 -14.67 3.70 0.33
N SER A 97 -15.55 2.86 -0.23
CA SER A 97 -15.09 1.65 -0.89
C SER A 97 -14.43 1.97 -2.24
N ARG A 98 -13.62 1.02 -2.73
CA ARG A 98 -12.93 1.18 -4.01
C ARG A 98 -13.94 1.12 -5.16
N ILE A 99 -13.88 2.09 -6.07
CA ILE A 99 -14.74 2.14 -7.26
C ILE A 99 -14.52 0.92 -8.16
N ASP A 100 -13.25 0.55 -8.38
CA ASP A 100 -12.81 -0.62 -9.17
C ASP A 100 -12.85 -1.95 -8.36
N GLY A 101 -13.47 -1.93 -7.18
CA GLY A 101 -13.64 -3.10 -6.30
C GLY A 101 -15.10 -3.29 -5.96
N PHE A 102 -15.42 -3.39 -4.67
CA PHE A 102 -16.77 -3.53 -4.14
C PHE A 102 -17.86 -2.75 -4.88
N VAL A 103 -17.65 -1.45 -5.13
CA VAL A 103 -18.61 -0.59 -5.83
C VAL A 103 -18.95 -1.15 -7.21
N ALA A 104 -17.97 -1.50 -8.03
CA ALA A 104 -18.20 -2.07 -9.35
C ALA A 104 -18.99 -3.39 -9.29
N HIS A 105 -18.75 -4.22 -8.27
CA HIS A 105 -19.50 -5.47 -8.09
C HIS A 105 -20.98 -5.20 -7.80
N VAL A 106 -21.30 -4.22 -6.94
CA VAL A 106 -22.69 -3.84 -6.66
C VAL A 106 -23.32 -3.15 -7.87
N ALA A 107 -22.58 -2.26 -8.52
CA ALA A 107 -23.01 -1.50 -9.71
C ALA A 107 -23.36 -2.40 -10.90
N ALA A 108 -22.90 -3.66 -10.92
CA ALA A 108 -23.27 -4.63 -11.95
C ALA A 108 -24.76 -5.01 -11.92
N PHE A 109 -25.44 -4.87 -10.77
CA PHE A 109 -26.84 -5.29 -10.62
C PHE A 109 -27.75 -4.28 -9.88
N ARG A 110 -27.21 -3.21 -9.29
CA ARG A 110 -27.98 -2.21 -8.53
C ARG A 110 -27.32 -0.82 -8.64
N GLN A 111 -28.14 0.23 -8.64
CA GLN A 111 -27.66 1.61 -8.49
C GLN A 111 -27.09 1.83 -7.08
N ILE A 112 -25.92 2.45 -7.00
CA ILE A 112 -25.17 2.67 -5.77
C ILE A 112 -24.77 4.14 -5.66
N GLU A 113 -25.05 4.76 -4.52
CA GLU A 113 -24.57 6.11 -4.23
C GLU A 113 -23.22 6.02 -3.51
N ILE A 114 -22.24 6.84 -3.91
CA ILE A 114 -20.89 6.77 -3.36
C ILE A 114 -20.55 8.08 -2.65
N ILE A 115 -20.02 7.95 -1.43
CA ILE A 115 -19.45 9.04 -0.67
C ILE A 115 -17.98 8.72 -0.39
N ASP A 116 -17.06 9.58 -0.79
CA ASP A 116 -15.64 9.44 -0.48
C ASP A 116 -15.05 10.79 -0.06
N VAL A 117 -14.07 10.76 0.84
CA VAL A 117 -13.31 11.95 1.25
C VAL A 117 -12.35 12.42 0.14
N ARG A 118 -11.99 11.51 -0.77
CA ARG A 118 -11.14 11.79 -1.93
C ARG A 118 -11.97 12.44 -3.04
N PRO A 119 -11.39 13.34 -3.84
CA PRO A 119 -12.07 13.90 -5.01
C PRO A 119 -12.53 12.80 -5.97
N LEU A 120 -13.84 12.74 -6.23
CA LEU A 120 -14.43 11.85 -7.22
C LEU A 120 -14.48 12.56 -8.57
N LYS A 121 -13.96 11.91 -9.61
CA LYS A 121 -14.20 12.32 -11.00
C LYS A 121 -15.52 11.71 -11.47
N GLU A 122 -16.10 12.27 -12.52
CA GLU A 122 -17.28 11.69 -13.16
C GLU A 122 -16.98 10.25 -13.63
N ILE A 123 -17.74 9.27 -13.12
CA ILE A 123 -17.48 7.83 -13.35
C ILE A 123 -18.15 7.34 -14.65
N GLY A 124 -19.20 8.04 -15.11
CA GLY A 124 -19.84 7.81 -16.41
C GLY A 124 -20.62 6.51 -16.54
N HIS A 125 -20.84 5.78 -15.44
CA HIS A 125 -21.58 4.52 -15.44
C HIS A 125 -22.98 4.75 -14.88
N LYS A 126 -24.04 4.33 -15.58
CA LYS A 126 -25.44 4.64 -15.20
C LYS A 126 -25.87 4.25 -13.77
N ASN A 127 -25.17 3.29 -13.17
CA ASN A 127 -25.47 2.80 -11.82
C ASN A 127 -24.58 3.44 -10.74
N ILE A 128 -23.68 4.37 -11.11
CA ILE A 128 -22.71 5.05 -10.23
C ILE A 128 -22.76 6.56 -10.44
#